data_AF-A0A380C2Y9-F1
#
_entry.id   AF-A0A380C2Y9-F1
#
_cell.length_a   1.000
_cell.length_b   1.000
_cell.length_c   1.000
_cell.angle_alpha   90.00
_cell.angle_beta   90.00
_cell.angle_gamma   90.00
#
_symmetry.space_group_name_H-M   'P 1'
#
loop_
_entity.id
_entity.type
_entity.pdbx_description
1 polymer ?
#
loop_
_entity_poly.entity_id
_entity_poly.type
_entity_poly.pdbx_seq_one_letter_code
_entity_poly.pdbx_strand_id
1 'polypeptide(L)'
;MARSKKADIESLRQALVIIGVLIFLPFMSFSFFHYKKLKKMYLSNSNAQRVFDSGLLMKCIVYSAGMIASTLILTFYVTTRVPPDFINYALAVNGIILVLGIYPIYKMAQRVAVRYLGVIFNIDTKIMVIPVDLANASASENLRLQFLRRMGECEEIPVKEITNITREKGVNFYIHGAFGSRQINFTNKQKRDECLMALQAITKISRGGDLGY
;
A
#
# COMPACT_ATOMS: atom_id res chain seq x y z
N MET A 1 44.43 -16.91 -7.64
CA MET A 1 43.57 -15.70 -7.66
C MET A 1 42.11 -15.94 -8.08
N ALA A 2 41.79 -16.70 -9.14
CA ALA A 2 40.40 -16.89 -9.59
C ALA A 2 39.50 -17.67 -8.60
N ARG A 3 40.05 -18.64 -7.85
CA ARG A 3 39.30 -19.41 -6.84
C ARG A 3 38.91 -18.59 -5.59
N SER A 4 39.77 -17.66 -5.13
CA SER A 4 39.43 -16.83 -3.95
C SER A 4 38.39 -15.78 -4.31
N LYS A 5 38.49 -15.12 -5.47
CA LYS A 5 37.43 -14.22 -5.97
C LYS A 5 36.08 -14.92 -6.10
N LYS A 6 36.04 -16.19 -6.51
CA LYS A 6 34.80 -16.95 -6.64
C LYS A 6 34.19 -17.32 -5.28
N ALA A 7 35.03 -17.62 -4.29
CA ALA A 7 34.59 -17.85 -2.91
C ALA A 7 34.07 -16.56 -2.26
N ASP A 8 34.76 -15.43 -2.46
CA ASP A 8 34.32 -14.12 -1.96
C ASP A 8 32.98 -13.67 -2.55
N ILE A 9 32.74 -13.95 -3.84
CA ILE A 9 31.45 -13.66 -4.49
C ILE A 9 30.33 -14.54 -3.92
N GLU A 10 30.58 -15.82 -3.68
CA GLU A 10 29.58 -16.73 -3.11
C GLU A 10 29.25 -16.36 -1.66
N SER A 11 30.25 -16.02 -0.85
CA SER A 11 30.06 -15.50 0.52
C SER A 11 29.28 -14.18 0.54
N LEU A 12 29.60 -13.25 -0.37
CA LEU A 12 28.85 -11.99 -0.52
C LEU A 12 27.40 -12.24 -0.93
N ARG A 13 27.15 -13.16 -1.87
CA ARG A 13 25.81 -13.55 -2.30
C ARG A 13 25.00 -14.12 -1.14
N GLN A 14 25.58 -15.02 -0.34
CA GLN A 14 24.92 -15.59 0.84
C GLN A 14 24.61 -14.51 1.89
N ALA A 15 25.54 -13.60 2.16
CA ALA A 15 25.33 -12.48 3.08
C ALA A 15 24.17 -11.57 2.64
N LEU A 16 24.10 -11.24 1.34
CA LEU A 16 23.01 -10.43 0.79
C LEU A 16 21.64 -11.12 0.90
N VAL A 17 21.59 -12.44 0.68
CA VAL A 17 20.35 -13.22 0.86
C VAL A 17 19.91 -13.19 2.33
N ILE A 18 20.84 -13.40 3.28
CA ILE A 18 20.53 -13.38 4.72
C ILE A 18 20.01 -11.99 5.14
N ILE A 19 20.69 -10.92 4.75
CA ILE A 19 20.26 -9.53 5.04
C ILE A 19 18.87 -9.27 4.44
N GLY A 20 18.64 -9.71 3.19
CA GLY A 20 17.34 -9.59 2.53
C GLY A 20 16.23 -10.28 3.32
N VAL A 21 16.46 -11.52 3.78
CA VAL A 21 15.51 -12.27 4.61
C VAL A 21 15.24 -11.57 5.94
N LEU A 22 16.28 -11.09 6.62
CA LEU A 22 16.17 -10.41 7.91
C LEU A 22 15.34 -9.12 7.84
N ILE A 23 15.39 -8.39 6.72
CA ILE A 23 14.59 -7.17 6.53
C ILE A 23 13.18 -7.50 6.05
N PHE A 24 13.05 -8.51 5.19
CA PHE A 24 11.76 -8.87 4.60
C PHE A 24 10.82 -9.57 5.59
N LEU A 25 11.35 -10.36 6.52
CA LEU A 25 10.55 -11.07 7.53
C LEU A 25 9.74 -10.12 8.45
N PRO A 26 10.34 -9.07 9.06
CA PRO A 26 9.59 -8.05 9.80
C PRO A 26 8.53 -7.37 8.95
N PHE A 27 8.86 -7.00 7.70
CA PHE A 27 7.92 -6.38 6.77
C PHE A 27 6.69 -7.27 6.53
N MET A 28 6.92 -8.54 6.21
CA MET A 28 5.85 -9.53 6.02
C MET A 28 5.03 -9.73 7.29
N SER A 29 5.68 -9.76 8.44
CA SER A 29 5.01 -9.90 9.74
C SER A 29 4.08 -8.72 10.01
N PHE A 30 4.55 -7.48 9.84
CA PHE A 30 3.70 -6.29 10.01
C PHE A 30 2.51 -6.28 9.06
N SER A 31 2.72 -6.64 7.80
CA SER A 31 1.63 -6.76 6.82
C SER A 31 0.62 -7.83 7.25
N PHE A 32 1.09 -9.01 7.65
CA PHE A 32 0.24 -10.12 8.09
C PHE A 32 -0.60 -9.77 9.32
N PHE A 33 -0.01 -9.20 10.36
CA PHE A 33 -0.73 -8.82 11.58
C PHE A 33 -1.76 -7.72 11.31
N HIS A 34 -1.40 -6.73 10.50
CA HIS A 34 -2.33 -5.66 10.11
C HIS A 34 -3.48 -6.20 9.28
N TYR A 35 -3.21 -7.08 8.31
CA TYR A 35 -4.25 -7.76 7.53
C TYR A 35 -5.17 -8.59 8.41
N LYS A 36 -4.63 -9.36 9.36
CA LYS A 36 -5.45 -10.17 10.29
C LYS A 36 -6.39 -9.29 11.10
N LYS A 37 -5.92 -8.12 11.55
CA LYS A 37 -6.76 -7.11 12.23
C LYS A 37 -7.87 -6.62 11.30
N LEU A 38 -7.55 -6.17 10.09
CA LEU A 38 -8.53 -5.67 9.11
C LEU A 38 -9.55 -6.74 8.69
N LYS A 39 -9.09 -7.97 8.44
CA LYS A 39 -9.95 -9.11 8.11
C LYS A 39 -10.96 -9.38 9.22
N LYS A 40 -10.53 -9.34 10.48
CA LYS A 40 -11.44 -9.52 11.63
C LYS A 40 -12.48 -8.41 11.72
N MET A 41 -12.12 -7.17 11.37
CA MET A 41 -13.05 -6.03 11.44
C MET A 41 -14.04 -6.00 10.27
N TYR A 42 -13.60 -6.34 9.06
CA TYR A 42 -14.37 -6.07 7.83
C TYR A 42 -14.89 -7.31 7.09
N LEU A 43 -14.30 -8.48 7.31
CA LEU A 43 -14.65 -9.73 6.61
C LEU A 43 -15.19 -10.81 7.57
N SER A 44 -15.54 -10.46 8.80
CA SER A 44 -16.16 -11.40 9.75
C SER A 44 -17.62 -11.72 9.40
N ASN A 45 -18.29 -10.84 8.64
CA ASN A 45 -19.71 -10.99 8.30
C ASN A 45 -19.86 -11.86 7.04
N SER A 46 -20.83 -12.78 7.04
CA SER A 46 -21.10 -13.67 5.91
C SER A 46 -21.52 -12.94 4.64
N ASN A 47 -22.08 -11.74 4.79
CA ASN A 47 -22.60 -10.92 3.69
C ASN A 47 -21.62 -9.82 3.27
N ALA A 48 -20.33 -9.97 3.59
CA ALA A 48 -19.28 -9.08 3.11
C ALA A 48 -18.79 -9.54 1.73
N GLN A 49 -18.99 -8.71 0.70
CA GLN A 49 -18.41 -8.90 -0.62
C GLN A 49 -17.07 -8.16 -0.70
N ARG A 50 -16.07 -8.77 -1.32
CA ARG A 50 -14.72 -8.19 -1.48
C ARG A 50 -14.35 -8.12 -2.95
N VAL A 51 -13.90 -6.94 -3.39
CA VAL A 51 -13.27 -6.75 -4.70
C VAL A 51 -11.78 -6.56 -4.51
N PHE A 52 -11.02 -7.57 -4.94
CA PHE A 52 -9.57 -7.63 -4.79
C PHE A 52 -8.86 -7.46 -6.15
N ASP A 53 -7.88 -6.55 -6.18
CA ASP A 53 -7.02 -6.27 -7.32
C ASP A 53 -5.58 -6.71 -7.04
N SER A 54 -5.19 -7.85 -7.62
CA SER A 54 -3.84 -8.40 -7.47
C SER A 54 -2.77 -7.52 -8.09
N GLY A 55 -3.09 -6.77 -9.14
CA GLY A 55 -2.14 -5.87 -9.80
C GLY A 55 -1.74 -4.71 -8.90
N LEU A 56 -2.67 -4.15 -8.15
CA LEU A 56 -2.39 -3.07 -7.19
C LEU A 56 -1.59 -3.57 -5.98
N LEU A 57 -1.89 -4.79 -5.53
CA LEU A 57 -1.07 -5.47 -4.53
C LEU A 57 0.38 -5.62 -5.02
N MET A 58 0.57 -6.17 -6.23
CA MET A 58 1.90 -6.36 -6.80
C MET A 58 2.66 -5.05 -6.96
N LYS A 59 1.99 -3.99 -7.44
CA LYS A 59 2.59 -2.64 -7.48
C LYS A 59 3.07 -2.19 -6.10
N CYS A 60 2.27 -2.38 -5.05
CA CYS A 60 2.66 -2.00 -3.69
C CYS A 60 3.83 -2.84 -3.15
N ILE A 61 3.87 -4.14 -3.45
CA ILE A 61 5.00 -5.00 -3.09
C ILE A 61 6.28 -4.53 -3.80
N VAL A 62 6.20 -4.26 -5.11
CA VAL A 62 7.35 -3.76 -5.91
C VAL A 62 7.84 -2.41 -5.39
N TYR A 63 6.94 -1.47 -5.10
CA TYR A 63 7.33 -0.17 -4.50
C TYR A 63 7.98 -0.35 -3.13
N SER A 64 7.45 -1.25 -2.30
CA SER A 64 8.03 -1.54 -0.97
C SER A 64 9.43 -2.14 -1.08
N ALA A 65 9.63 -3.10 -2.00
CA ALA A 65 10.93 -3.70 -2.29
C ALA A 65 11.92 -2.65 -2.82
N GLY A 66 11.48 -1.79 -3.73
CA GLY A 66 12.29 -0.68 -4.25
C GLY A 66 12.73 0.30 -3.17
N MET A 67 11.85 0.61 -2.22
CA MET A 67 12.15 1.49 -1.07
C MET A 67 13.16 0.85 -0.09
N ILE A 68 13.05 -0.45 0.16
CA ILE A 68 14.05 -1.18 0.97
C ILE A 68 15.40 -1.21 0.23
N ALA A 69 15.40 -1.55 -1.06
CA ALA A 69 16.61 -1.60 -1.86
C ALA A 69 17.30 -0.23 -1.96
N SER A 70 16.56 0.86 -2.16
CA SER A 70 17.13 2.21 -2.20
C SER A 70 17.74 2.62 -0.86
N THR A 71 17.12 2.24 0.25
CA THR A 71 17.67 2.48 1.60
C THR A 71 19.00 1.73 1.77
N LEU A 72 19.06 0.46 1.36
CA LEU A 72 20.29 -0.33 1.41
C LEU A 72 21.41 0.26 0.53
N ILE A 73 21.08 0.64 -0.71
CA ILE A 73 22.04 1.28 -1.63
C ILE A 73 22.57 2.58 -1.03
N LEU A 74 21.71 3.39 -0.42
CA LEU A 74 22.12 4.63 0.22
C LEU A 74 23.08 4.37 1.40
N THR A 75 22.78 3.40 2.26
CA THR A 75 23.69 3.04 3.37
C THR A 75 25.04 2.52 2.89
N PHE A 76 25.05 1.73 1.81
CA PHE A 76 26.28 1.27 1.17
C PHE A 76 27.07 2.43 0.56
N TYR A 77 26.40 3.36 -0.12
CA TYR A 77 27.03 4.54 -0.70
C TYR A 77 27.69 5.45 0.34
N VAL A 78 27.00 5.72 1.46
CA VAL A 78 27.53 6.52 2.58
C VAL A 78 28.79 5.86 3.16
N THR A 79 28.79 4.54 3.29
CA THR A 79 29.93 3.82 3.91
C THR A 79 31.15 3.74 2.99
N THR A 80 30.95 3.65 1.66
CA THR A 80 32.04 3.41 0.70
C THR A 80 32.73 4.67 0.18
N ARG A 81 32.11 5.84 0.35
CA ARG A 81 32.64 7.13 -0.15
C ARG A 81 33.30 7.99 0.93
N VAL A 82 33.25 7.56 2.18
CA VAL A 82 33.79 8.31 3.31
C VAL A 82 35.23 7.83 3.60
N PRO A 83 36.21 8.75 3.78
CA PRO A 83 37.57 8.37 4.14
C PRO A 83 37.62 7.58 5.46
N PRO A 84 38.61 6.69 5.67
CA PRO A 84 38.69 5.83 6.86
C PRO A 84 38.60 6.59 8.18
N ASP A 85 39.16 7.80 8.24
CA ASP A 85 39.19 8.66 9.44
C ASP A 85 37.79 9.11 9.88
N PHE A 86 36.80 9.06 8.99
CA PHE A 86 35.43 9.50 9.23
C PHE A 86 34.41 8.35 9.32
N ILE A 87 34.88 7.09 9.40
CA ILE A 87 33.99 5.92 9.37
C ILE A 87 32.97 5.90 10.52
N ASN A 88 33.34 6.38 11.71
CA ASN A 88 32.43 6.47 12.85
C ASN A 88 31.26 7.44 12.58
N TYR A 89 31.52 8.54 11.87
CA TYR A 89 30.47 9.47 11.45
C TYR A 89 29.57 8.84 10.38
N ALA A 90 30.14 8.10 9.43
CA ALA A 90 29.35 7.36 8.42
C ALA A 90 28.43 6.33 9.08
N LEU A 91 28.90 5.61 10.10
CA LEU A 91 28.09 4.68 10.89
C LEU A 91 26.96 5.40 11.64
N ALA A 92 27.23 6.55 12.25
CA ALA A 92 26.20 7.36 12.90
C ALA A 92 25.12 7.82 11.92
N VAL A 93 25.51 8.31 10.74
CA VAL A 93 24.59 8.72 9.67
C VAL A 93 23.74 7.53 9.18
N ASN A 94 24.36 6.37 8.97
CA ASN A 94 23.63 5.15 8.61
C ASN A 94 22.62 4.74 9.69
N GLY A 95 22.98 4.85 10.97
CA GLY A 95 22.07 4.62 12.08
C GLY A 95 20.84 5.52 11.99
N ILE A 96 21.02 6.81 11.71
CA ILE A 96 19.93 7.77 11.52
C ILE A 96 19.05 7.38 10.32
N ILE A 97 19.66 7.05 9.17
CA ILE A 97 18.93 6.62 7.96
C ILE A 97 18.06 5.40 8.25
N LEU A 98 18.61 4.40 8.94
CA LEU A 98 17.88 3.18 9.29
C LEU A 98 16.72 3.48 10.23
N VAL A 99 16.95 4.25 11.30
CA VAL A 99 15.89 4.63 12.26
C VAL A 99 14.76 5.39 11.57
N LEU A 100 15.09 6.37 10.73
CA LEU A 100 14.09 7.12 9.96
C LEU A 100 13.37 6.24 8.93
N GLY A 101 14.05 5.24 8.37
CA GLY A 101 13.49 4.30 7.38
C GLY A 101 12.50 3.29 7.96
N ILE A 102 12.57 2.97 9.26
CA ILE A 102 11.68 1.99 9.90
C ILE A 102 10.20 2.39 9.76
N TYR A 103 9.87 3.65 10.01
CA TYR A 103 8.48 4.10 10.00
C TYR A 103 7.82 4.05 8.61
N PRO A 104 8.45 4.54 7.52
CA PRO A 104 7.95 4.34 6.16
C PRO A 104 7.82 2.86 5.77
N ILE A 105 8.78 2.01 6.12
CA ILE A 105 8.72 0.56 5.84
C ILE A 105 7.51 -0.06 6.54
N TYR A 106 7.29 0.28 7.81
CA TYR A 106 6.11 -0.15 8.56
C TYR A 106 4.81 0.31 7.88
N LYS A 107 4.72 1.58 7.46
CA LYS A 107 3.53 2.10 6.77
C LYS A 107 3.30 1.46 5.40
N MET A 108 4.36 1.12 4.67
CA MET A 108 4.25 0.35 3.43
C MET A 108 3.78 -1.09 3.69
N ALA A 109 4.21 -1.73 4.77
CA ALA A 109 3.71 -3.05 5.15
C ALA A 109 2.18 -3.00 5.42
N GLN A 110 1.72 -1.97 6.14
CA GLN A 110 0.29 -1.75 6.34
C GLN A 110 -0.45 -1.47 5.00
N ARG A 111 0.17 -0.72 4.08
CA ARG A 111 -0.39 -0.46 2.74
C ARG A 111 -0.59 -1.75 1.95
N VAL A 112 0.38 -2.66 1.98
CA VAL A 112 0.29 -3.98 1.33
C VAL A 112 -0.90 -4.74 1.88
N ALA A 113 -1.09 -4.74 3.21
CA ALA A 113 -2.22 -5.38 3.85
C ALA A 113 -3.57 -4.77 3.44
N VAL A 114 -3.68 -3.44 3.38
CA VAL A 114 -4.91 -2.75 2.92
C VAL A 114 -5.19 -3.03 1.44
N ARG A 115 -4.16 -3.09 0.59
CA ARG A 115 -4.33 -3.42 -0.84
C ARG A 115 -4.67 -4.88 -1.06
N TYR A 116 -4.19 -5.78 -0.19
CA TYR A 116 -4.62 -7.18 -0.16
C TYR A 116 -6.06 -7.34 0.33
N LEU A 117 -6.49 -6.49 1.27
CA LEU A 117 -7.87 -6.41 1.70
C LEU A 117 -8.79 -5.98 0.55
N GLY A 118 -8.37 -5.01 -0.26
CA GLY A 118 -9.15 -4.50 -1.39
C GLY A 118 -10.32 -3.64 -0.94
N VAL A 119 -11.34 -3.51 -1.79
CA VAL A 119 -12.59 -2.81 -1.46
C VAL A 119 -13.57 -3.82 -0.88
N ILE A 120 -14.19 -3.48 0.24
CA ILE A 120 -15.18 -4.33 0.91
C ILE A 120 -16.53 -3.65 0.90
N PHE A 121 -17.55 -4.47 0.76
CA PHE A 121 -18.93 -4.11 0.62
C PHE A 121 -19.72 -4.94 1.63
N ASN A 122 -20.20 -4.31 2.70
CA ASN A 122 -21.06 -4.97 3.67
C ASN A 122 -22.52 -4.74 3.27
N ILE A 123 -23.20 -5.81 2.84
CA ILE A 123 -24.58 -5.76 2.34
C ILE A 123 -25.56 -5.43 3.47
N ASP A 124 -25.31 -5.93 4.68
CA ASP A 124 -26.21 -5.77 5.84
C ASP A 124 -26.18 -4.33 6.35
N THR A 125 -24.99 -3.77 6.54
CA THR A 125 -24.81 -2.41 7.07
C THR A 125 -24.85 -1.33 5.98
N LYS A 126 -24.81 -1.72 4.70
CA LYS A 126 -24.69 -0.81 3.55
C LYS A 126 -23.48 0.12 3.68
N ILE A 127 -22.36 -0.41 4.14
CA ILE A 127 -21.08 0.31 4.26
C ILE A 127 -20.11 -0.21 3.22
N MET A 128 -19.46 0.72 2.52
CA MET A 128 -18.35 0.47 1.62
C MET A 128 -17.05 0.83 2.34
N VAL A 129 -16.09 -0.09 2.39
CA VAL A 129 -14.77 0.12 2.98
C VAL A 129 -13.75 0.20 1.87
N ILE A 130 -13.06 1.33 1.76
CA ILE A 130 -12.05 1.58 0.72
C ILE A 130 -10.67 1.82 1.34
N PRO A 131 -9.58 1.44 0.66
CA PRO A 131 -8.27 2.00 0.96
C PRO A 131 -8.31 3.53 0.92
N VAL A 132 -7.70 4.21 1.90
CA VAL A 132 -7.67 5.68 1.92
C VAL A 132 -7.05 6.23 0.63
N ASP A 133 -7.73 7.23 0.06
CA ASP A 133 -7.23 8.00 -1.08
C ASP A 133 -6.19 9.03 -0.61
N LEU A 134 -4.92 8.74 -0.86
CA LEU A 134 -3.80 9.61 -0.51
C LEU A 134 -3.64 10.79 -1.47
N ALA A 135 -4.23 10.72 -2.68
CA ALA A 135 -4.16 11.82 -3.64
C ALA A 135 -5.10 12.98 -3.26
N ASN A 136 -6.11 12.69 -2.44
CA ASN A 136 -7.07 13.68 -1.95
C ASN A 136 -6.60 14.44 -0.69
N ALA A 137 -5.29 14.46 -0.40
CA ALA A 137 -4.73 15.20 0.73
C ALA A 137 -4.49 16.68 0.35
N SER A 138 -4.98 17.60 1.18
CA SER A 138 -4.73 19.04 1.01
C SER A 138 -3.28 19.42 1.30
N ALA A 139 -2.86 20.62 0.88
CA ALA A 139 -1.49 21.11 1.08
C ALA A 139 -1.08 21.12 2.58
N SER A 140 -1.98 21.53 3.46
CA SER A 140 -1.75 21.54 4.92
C SER A 140 -1.62 20.13 5.50
N GLU A 141 -2.33 19.15 4.94
CA GLU A 141 -2.25 17.75 5.33
C GLU A 141 -0.97 17.07 4.83
N ASN A 142 -0.51 17.45 3.64
CA ASN A 142 0.78 17.02 3.10
C ASN A 142 1.96 17.54 3.92
N LEU A 143 1.91 18.79 4.40
CA LEU A 143 2.90 19.33 5.35
C LEU A 143 2.96 18.53 6.66
N ARG A 144 1.83 17.95 7.08
CA ARG A 144 1.73 17.06 8.25
C ARG A 144 2.05 15.59 7.94
N LEU A 145 2.55 15.30 6.73
CA LEU A 145 2.87 13.96 6.25
C LEU A 145 1.69 12.99 6.35
N GLN A 146 0.44 13.47 6.16
CA GLN A 146 -0.74 12.62 6.23
C GLN A 146 -0.69 11.46 5.23
N PHE A 147 -0.12 11.69 4.03
CA PHE A 147 0.06 10.65 3.02
C PHE A 147 0.86 9.44 3.56
N LEU A 148 1.80 9.68 4.50
CA LEU A 148 2.58 8.62 5.13
C LEU A 148 1.82 8.00 6.30
N ARG A 149 1.18 8.82 7.13
CA ARG A 149 0.43 8.36 8.31
C ARG A 149 -0.76 7.47 7.96
N ARG A 150 -1.54 7.87 6.94
CA ARG A 150 -2.82 7.24 6.57
C ARG A 150 -2.68 6.15 5.51
N MET A 151 -1.46 5.88 5.05
CA MET A 151 -1.18 4.93 3.96
C MET A 151 -1.68 3.49 4.22
N GLY A 152 -1.72 3.11 5.49
CA GLY A 152 -2.17 1.81 5.95
C GLY A 152 -3.60 1.77 6.49
N GLU A 153 -4.40 2.80 6.22
CA GLU A 153 -5.76 2.94 6.74
C GLU A 153 -6.81 2.62 5.66
N CYS A 154 -8.01 2.30 6.13
CA CYS A 154 -9.21 2.21 5.32
C CYS A 154 -10.19 3.30 5.75
N GLU A 155 -11.03 3.74 4.82
CA GLU A 155 -12.14 4.65 5.06
C GLU A 155 -13.46 3.89 4.91
N GLU A 156 -14.38 4.10 5.85
CA GLU A 156 -15.72 3.51 5.83
C GLU A 156 -16.71 4.56 5.35
N ILE A 157 -17.43 4.25 4.28
CA ILE A 157 -18.35 5.17 3.62
C ILE A 157 -19.73 4.52 3.59
N PRO A 158 -20.73 5.08 4.29
CA PRO A 158 -22.10 4.65 4.15
C PRO A 158 -22.56 4.86 2.71
N VAL A 159 -23.08 3.81 2.07
CA VAL A 159 -23.50 3.86 0.66
C VAL A 159 -24.58 4.92 0.41
N LYS A 160 -25.40 5.23 1.43
CA LYS A 160 -26.40 6.30 1.41
C LYS A 160 -25.83 7.71 1.21
N GLU A 161 -24.55 7.93 1.53
CA GLU A 161 -23.90 9.23 1.42
C GLU A 161 -23.31 9.46 0.02
N ILE A 162 -23.26 8.42 -0.82
CA ILE A 162 -22.78 8.50 -2.20
C ILE A 162 -23.89 9.09 -3.06
N THR A 163 -23.65 10.29 -3.60
CA THR A 163 -24.61 11.02 -4.45
C THR A 163 -24.34 10.80 -5.93
N ASN A 164 -23.08 10.67 -6.33
CA ASN A 164 -22.70 10.51 -7.74
C ASN A 164 -21.42 9.66 -7.90
N ILE A 165 -21.26 9.05 -9.07
CA ILE A 165 -20.11 8.25 -9.46
C ILE A 165 -19.59 8.73 -10.82
N THR A 166 -18.34 9.15 -10.88
CA THR A 166 -17.70 9.59 -12.13
C THR A 166 -16.63 8.60 -12.55
N ARG A 167 -16.69 8.10 -13.80
CA ARG A 167 -15.65 7.22 -14.35
C ARG A 167 -14.57 8.04 -15.05
N GLU A 168 -13.30 7.76 -14.74
CA GLU A 168 -12.17 8.34 -15.47
C GLU A 168 -11.45 7.24 -16.23
N LYS A 169 -11.17 7.51 -17.52
CA LYS A 169 -10.63 6.58 -18.54
C LYS A 169 -10.02 5.28 -17.99
N GLY A 170 -10.80 4.21 -18.10
CA GLY A 170 -10.36 2.82 -17.96
C GLY A 170 -10.30 2.29 -16.54
N VAL A 171 -9.38 2.76 -15.71
CA VAL A 171 -9.00 2.04 -14.48
C VAL A 171 -9.36 2.74 -13.18
N ASN A 172 -9.83 3.98 -13.25
CA ASN A 172 -10.19 4.78 -12.08
C ASN A 172 -11.68 5.13 -12.09
N PHE A 173 -12.26 5.30 -10.92
CA PHE A 173 -13.52 6.02 -10.76
C PHE A 173 -13.51 6.82 -9.46
N TYR A 174 -14.40 7.80 -9.39
CA TYR A 174 -14.60 8.66 -8.25
C TYR A 174 -15.98 8.44 -7.68
N ILE A 175 -16.07 8.40 -6.36
CA ILE A 175 -17.33 8.52 -5.62
C ILE A 175 -17.42 9.92 -5.03
N HIS A 176 -18.60 10.51 -5.13
CA HIS A 176 -18.89 11.84 -4.61
C HIS A 176 -20.00 11.74 -3.57
N GLY A 177 -19.88 12.53 -2.49
CA GLY A 177 -20.86 12.55 -1.42
C GLY A 177 -20.63 13.72 -0.46
N ALA A 178 -21.30 13.67 0.70
CA ALA A 178 -21.08 14.65 1.77
C ALA A 178 -19.63 14.66 2.29
N PHE A 179 -18.93 13.53 2.17
CA PHE A 179 -17.51 13.36 2.50
C PHE A 179 -16.55 13.95 1.44
N GLY A 180 -17.08 14.58 0.39
CA GLY A 180 -16.32 15.08 -0.76
C GLY A 180 -16.14 14.01 -1.85
N SER A 181 -15.04 14.09 -2.58
CA SER A 181 -14.69 13.14 -3.64
C SER A 181 -13.63 12.15 -3.14
N ARG A 182 -13.73 10.87 -3.52
CA ARG A 182 -12.68 9.88 -3.31
C ARG A 182 -12.37 9.14 -4.60
N GLN A 183 -11.10 9.03 -4.94
CA GLN A 183 -10.63 8.22 -6.05
C GLN A 183 -10.48 6.76 -5.61
N ILE A 184 -10.97 5.85 -6.44
CA ILE A 184 -10.70 4.42 -6.33
C ILE A 184 -10.02 3.98 -7.61
N ASN A 185 -8.78 3.54 -7.46
CA ASN A 185 -7.96 3.10 -8.57
C ASN A 185 -7.94 1.57 -8.67
N PHE A 186 -7.79 1.07 -9.90
CA PHE A 186 -7.62 -0.34 -10.25
C PHE A 186 -6.46 -0.50 -11.23
N THR A 187 -6.04 -1.74 -11.48
CA THR A 187 -5.04 -2.07 -12.50
C THR A 187 -5.67 -2.29 -13.86
N ASN A 188 -6.91 -2.78 -13.90
CA ASN A 188 -7.62 -3.10 -15.13
C ASN A 188 -9.09 -2.65 -15.08
N LYS A 189 -9.71 -2.52 -16.27
CA LYS A 189 -11.12 -2.12 -16.39
C LYS A 189 -12.06 -3.16 -15.76
N GLN A 190 -11.74 -4.44 -15.89
CA GLN A 190 -12.54 -5.54 -15.36
C GLN A 190 -12.75 -5.43 -13.84
N LYS A 191 -11.70 -5.16 -13.05
CA LYS A 191 -11.82 -5.03 -11.59
C LYS A 191 -12.54 -3.75 -11.17
N ARG A 192 -12.36 -2.68 -11.94
CA ARG A 192 -13.14 -1.46 -11.77
C ARG A 192 -14.63 -1.74 -11.95
N ASP A 193 -15.00 -2.47 -13.00
CA ASP A 193 -16.40 -2.77 -13.30
C ASP A 193 -17.00 -3.77 -12.31
N GLU A 194 -16.24 -4.76 -11.84
CA GLU A 194 -16.61 -5.64 -10.71
C GLU A 194 -16.95 -4.83 -9.45
N CYS A 195 -16.13 -3.82 -9.13
CA CYS A 195 -16.38 -2.90 -8.00
C CYS A 195 -17.65 -2.08 -8.18
N LEU A 196 -17.87 -1.52 -9.38
CA LEU A 196 -19.08 -0.76 -9.68
C LEU A 196 -20.34 -1.63 -9.63
N MET A 197 -20.30 -2.86 -10.14
CA MET A 197 -21.41 -3.80 -10.06
C MET A 197 -21.73 -4.18 -8.60
N ALA A 198 -20.71 -4.41 -7.78
CA ALA A 198 -20.90 -4.68 -6.35
C ALA A 198 -21.54 -3.50 -5.62
N LEU A 199 -21.10 -2.27 -5.91
CA LEU A 199 -21.69 -1.05 -5.37
C LEU A 199 -23.16 -0.90 -5.81
N GLN A 200 -23.46 -1.15 -7.09
CA GLN A 200 -24.82 -1.12 -7.63
C GLN A 200 -25.74 -2.17 -7.00
N ALA A 201 -25.22 -3.35 -6.67
CA ALA A 201 -25.99 -4.39 -6.02
C ALA A 201 -26.46 -3.99 -4.60
N ILE A 202 -25.69 -3.16 -3.90
CA ILE A 202 -26.01 -2.69 -2.55
C ILE A 202 -26.92 -1.46 -2.56
N THR A 203 -26.80 -0.59 -3.57
CA THR A 203 -27.61 0.62 -3.63
C THR A 203 -29.09 0.38 -3.92
N LYS A 204 -29.49 -0.79 -4.48
CA LYS A 204 -30.88 -1.18 -4.87
C LYS A 204 -31.77 0.04 -5.20
N ILE A 205 -31.92 0.35 -6.51
CA ILE A 205 -32.65 1.48 -7.17
C ILE A 205 -31.65 2.57 -7.62
N SER A 206 -31.48 3.00 -8.87
CA SER A 206 -32.33 3.06 -10.07
C SER A 206 -31.48 2.88 -11.34
N ARG A 207 -32.05 2.25 -12.39
CA ARG A 207 -31.68 2.50 -13.79
C ARG A 207 -31.92 3.98 -14.07
N GLY A 208 -30.94 4.83 -13.77
CA GLY A 208 -31.00 6.26 -14.00
C GLY A 208 -29.64 6.72 -14.49
N GLY A 209 -29.46 6.68 -15.81
CA GLY A 209 -28.19 6.98 -16.46
C GLY A 209 -27.42 5.70 -16.77
N ASP A 210 -27.59 5.25 -18.01
CA ASP A 210 -26.66 4.34 -18.67
C ASP A 210 -25.23 4.83 -18.36
N LEU A 211 -24.47 4.06 -17.59
CA LEU A 211 -23.06 4.36 -17.36
C LEU A 211 -22.33 3.93 -18.64
N GLY A 212 -22.47 4.78 -19.66
CA GLY A 212 -22.20 4.53 -21.08
C GLY A 212 -21.06 3.56 -21.34
N TYR A 213 -21.36 2.61 -22.22
CA TYR A 213 -20.39 1.83 -22.97
C TYR A 213 -19.39 2.74 -23.69
#